data_AF-Q4SIJ5-F1
#
_entry.id   AF-Q4SIJ5-F1
#
_cell.length_a   1.000
_cell.length_b   1.000
_cell.length_c   1.000
_cell.angle_alpha   90.00
_cell.angle_beta   90.00
_cell.angle_gamma   90.00
#
_symmetry.space_group_name_H-M   'P 1'
#
loop_
_entity.id
_entity.type
_entity.pdbx_description
1 polymer ?
#
loop_
_entity_poly.entity_id
_entity_poly.type
_entity_poly.pdbx_seq_one_letter_code
_entity_poly.pdbx_strand_id
1 'polypeptide(L)'
;MTVFIKSLKVSEDCASRQEIQGSLKQVQKLLSAHEASYLQSLRNLRKKINLMQSSATKQPPRATNSTCPKLEAPANGRKLGKSQSVGHEVHFLCDPGYELVGSESRVCQESLTWSGQQTACRGERPSSLSSCKGHFVSARSPVNDL
;
A
#
# COMPACT_ATOMS: atom_id res chain seq x y z
N MET A 1 43.11 1.36 60.85
CA MET A 1 41.75 0.82 60.70
C MET A 1 41.63 0.24 59.31
N THR A 2 41.56 -1.08 59.19
CA THR A 2 41.57 -1.80 57.91
C THR A 2 40.18 -1.72 57.29
N VAL A 3 40.05 -1.11 56.10
CA VAL A 3 38.77 -1.06 55.36
C VAL A 3 38.69 -2.29 54.46
N PHE A 4 37.83 -3.23 54.80
CA PHE A 4 37.51 -4.38 53.94
C PHE A 4 36.56 -3.91 52.82
N ILE A 5 37.07 -3.83 51.59
CA ILE A 5 36.23 -3.71 50.40
C ILE A 5 35.51 -5.06 50.25
N LYS A 6 34.27 -5.15 50.75
CA LYS A 6 33.37 -6.25 50.36
C LYS A 6 33.01 -6.03 48.90
N SER A 7 33.55 -6.86 48.02
CA SER A 7 33.12 -6.91 46.61
C SER A 7 31.61 -7.09 46.58
N LEU A 8 30.89 -6.07 46.10
CA LEU A 8 29.47 -6.15 45.78
C LEU A 8 29.33 -7.22 44.69
N LYS A 9 28.84 -8.40 45.07
CA LYS A 9 28.36 -9.38 44.09
C LYS A 9 27.15 -8.75 43.42
N VAL A 10 27.32 -8.39 42.16
CA VAL A 10 26.17 -8.11 41.31
C VAL A 10 25.39 -9.41 41.19
N SER A 11 24.23 -9.48 41.84
CA SER A 11 23.30 -10.60 41.67
C SER A 11 22.44 -10.28 40.45
N GLU A 12 23.11 -10.20 39.31
CA GLU A 12 22.49 -10.31 38.01
C GLU A 12 22.19 -11.79 37.80
N ASP A 13 20.96 -12.12 37.40
CA ASP A 13 20.73 -13.35 36.64
C ASP A 13 21.44 -13.17 35.29
N CYS A 14 22.76 -13.18 35.32
CA CYS A 14 23.62 -13.10 34.16
C CYS A 14 23.54 -14.47 33.53
N ALA A 15 22.58 -14.64 32.61
CA ALA A 15 22.39 -15.89 31.88
C ALA A 15 23.76 -16.43 31.44
N SER A 16 24.09 -17.66 31.84
CA SER A 16 25.39 -18.26 31.53
C SER A 16 25.62 -18.24 30.02
N ARG A 17 26.88 -18.13 29.59
CA ARG A 17 27.23 -18.09 28.15
C ARG A 17 26.60 -19.24 27.35
N GLN A 18 26.40 -20.40 28.00
CA GLN A 18 25.72 -21.56 27.44
C GLN A 18 24.21 -21.31 27.23
N GLU A 19 23.53 -20.68 28.19
CA GLU A 19 22.10 -20.32 28.12
C GLU A 19 21.84 -19.30 27.01
N ILE A 20 22.74 -18.31 26.87
CA ILE A 20 22.67 -17.31 25.80
C ILE A 20 22.89 -17.98 24.43
N GLN A 21 23.86 -18.91 24.33
CA GLN A 21 24.09 -19.65 23.08
C GLN A 21 22.94 -20.60 22.73
N GLY A 22 22.29 -21.22 23.72
CA GLY A 22 21.08 -22.02 23.53
C GLY A 22 19.93 -21.17 22.99
N SER A 23 19.70 -20.02 23.62
CA SER A 23 18.68 -19.05 23.23
C SER A 23 18.93 -18.52 21.81
N LEU A 24 20.17 -18.19 21.46
CA LEU A 24 20.55 -17.73 20.12
C LEU A 24 20.29 -18.80 19.05
N LYS A 25 20.65 -20.07 19.34
CA LYS A 25 20.36 -21.20 18.43
C LYS A 25 18.87 -21.40 18.23
N GLN A 26 18.08 -21.26 19.29
CA GLN A 26 16.63 -21.37 19.23
C GLN A 26 16.01 -20.25 18.39
N VAL A 27 16.45 -19.01 18.58
CA VAL A 27 16.00 -17.86 17.78
C VAL A 27 16.39 -18.03 16.32
N GLN A 28 17.62 -18.48 16.02
CA GLN A 28 18.07 -18.74 14.66
C GLN A 28 17.23 -19.83 13.97
N LYS A 29 16.87 -20.88 14.72
CA LYS A 29 16.00 -21.95 14.23
C LYS A 29 14.59 -21.45 13.94
N LEU A 30 14.03 -20.61 14.80
CA LEU A 30 12.72 -19.99 14.57
C LEU A 30 12.73 -19.07 13.36
N LEU A 31 13.76 -18.24 13.21
CA LEU A 31 13.92 -17.34 12.06
C LEU A 31 14.03 -18.11 10.74
N SER A 32 14.87 -19.15 10.70
CA SER A 32 15.02 -19.99 9.50
C SER A 32 13.73 -20.77 9.16
N ALA A 33 13.01 -21.26 10.17
CA ALA A 33 11.71 -21.90 9.95
C ALA A 33 10.67 -20.90 9.41
N HIS A 34 10.64 -19.68 9.94
CA HIS A 34 9.77 -18.61 9.46
C HIS A 34 10.09 -18.22 8.01
N GLU A 35 11.38 -18.05 7.68
CA GLU A 35 11.83 -17.76 6.32
C GLU A 35 11.43 -18.88 5.35
N ALA A 36 11.64 -20.14 5.73
CA ALA A 36 11.23 -21.28 4.92
C ALA A 36 9.72 -21.31 4.68
N SER A 37 8.91 -21.02 5.71
CA SER A 37 7.45 -20.93 5.60
C SER A 37 7.01 -19.79 4.68
N TYR A 38 7.61 -18.61 4.81
CA TYR A 38 7.34 -17.45 3.95
C TYR A 38 7.70 -17.74 2.50
N LEU A 39 8.90 -18.28 2.25
CA LEU A 39 9.34 -18.66 0.89
C LEU A 39 8.45 -19.75 0.29
N GLN A 40 7.99 -20.72 1.08
CA GLN A 40 7.05 -21.73 0.61
C GLN A 40 5.70 -21.12 0.23
N SER A 41 5.21 -20.18 1.03
CA SER A 41 3.97 -19.44 0.74
C SER A 41 4.10 -18.62 -0.55
N LEU A 42 5.23 -17.95 -0.77
CA LEU A 42 5.52 -17.24 -2.02
C LEU A 42 5.57 -18.18 -3.23
N ARG A 43 6.16 -19.37 -3.11
CA ARG A 43 6.14 -20.38 -4.18
C ARG A 43 4.71 -20.83 -4.50
N ASN A 44 3.89 -21.07 -3.48
CA ASN A 44 2.49 -21.46 -3.66
C ASN A 44 1.69 -20.34 -4.36
N LEU A 45 1.89 -19.09 -3.95
CA LEU A 45 1.26 -17.93 -4.58
C LEU A 45 1.69 -17.79 -6.05
N ARG A 46 2.99 -17.92 -6.34
CA ARG A 46 3.50 -17.92 -7.71
C ARG A 46 2.87 -19.03 -8.55
N LYS A 47 2.75 -20.26 -8.02
CA LYS A 47 2.06 -21.35 -8.71
C LYS A 47 0.59 -21.00 -8.99
N LYS A 48 -0.11 -20.39 -8.02
CA LYS A 48 -1.49 -19.93 -8.21
C LYS A 48 -1.60 -18.87 -9.31
N ILE A 49 -0.69 -17.90 -9.34
CA ILE A 49 -0.62 -16.88 -10.42
C ILE A 49 -0.39 -17.56 -11.77
N ASN A 50 0.56 -18.50 -11.87
CA ASN A 50 0.83 -19.22 -13.12
C ASN A 50 -0.38 -20.08 -13.55
N LEU A 51 -1.10 -20.68 -12.61
CA LEU A 51 -2.33 -21.43 -12.90
C LEU A 51 -3.42 -20.51 -13.48
N MET A 52 -3.59 -19.31 -12.92
CA MET A 52 -4.52 -18.30 -13.46
C MET A 52 -4.05 -17.73 -14.82
N GLN A 53 -2.74 -17.66 -15.05
CA GLN A 53 -2.16 -17.24 -16.34
C GLN A 53 -2.21 -18.34 -17.41
N SER A 54 -2.25 -19.62 -17.01
CA SER A 54 -2.42 -20.74 -17.94
C SER A 54 -3.82 -20.79 -18.55
N SER A 55 -4.83 -20.21 -17.90
CA SER A 55 -6.14 -19.92 -18.51
C SER A 55 -6.17 -18.67 -19.39
N ALA A 56 -5.14 -17.82 -19.37
CA ALA A 56 -5.09 -16.56 -20.13
C ALA A 56 -4.16 -16.60 -21.37
N THR A 57 -3.62 -17.76 -21.75
CA THR A 57 -2.60 -17.87 -22.83
C THR A 57 -2.94 -18.85 -23.96
N LYS A 58 -4.19 -19.32 -24.08
CA LYS A 58 -4.67 -20.07 -25.26
C LYS A 58 -5.34 -19.19 -26.33
N GLN A 59 -4.94 -17.93 -26.45
CA GLN A 59 -5.22 -17.18 -27.67
C GLN A 59 -3.89 -16.81 -28.34
N PRO A 60 -3.66 -17.20 -29.61
CA PRO A 60 -2.62 -16.56 -30.39
C PRO A 60 -2.89 -15.06 -30.40
N PRO A 61 -1.87 -14.18 -30.46
CA PRO A 61 -2.09 -12.76 -30.65
C PRO A 61 -2.77 -12.61 -32.00
N ARG A 62 -4.11 -12.53 -32.00
CA ARG A 62 -4.87 -12.10 -33.15
C ARG A 62 -4.57 -10.62 -33.26
N ALA A 63 -3.51 -10.30 -34.01
CA ALA A 63 -3.20 -8.97 -34.47
C ALA A 63 -4.28 -8.56 -35.49
N THR A 64 -5.49 -8.35 -34.98
CA THR A 64 -6.42 -7.38 -35.54
C THR A 64 -6.35 -6.22 -34.58
N ASN A 65 -6.10 -5.01 -35.09
CA ASN A 65 -5.98 -3.77 -34.30
C ASN A 65 -7.31 -3.43 -33.61
N SER A 66 -7.72 -4.26 -32.65
CA SER A 66 -8.97 -4.23 -31.91
C SER A 66 -8.70 -3.60 -30.56
N THR A 67 -8.31 -2.33 -30.60
CA THR A 67 -7.89 -1.56 -29.44
C THR A 67 -8.79 -0.34 -29.33
N CYS A 68 -9.30 -0.06 -28.13
CA CYS A 68 -10.12 1.13 -27.89
C CYS A 68 -9.29 2.42 -28.05
N PRO A 69 -9.92 3.57 -28.32
CA PRO A 69 -9.23 4.85 -28.42
C PRO A 69 -8.47 5.18 -27.13
N LYS A 70 -7.36 5.91 -27.25
CA LYS A 70 -6.53 6.23 -26.09
C LYS A 70 -7.24 7.20 -25.16
N LEU A 71 -7.48 6.78 -23.92
CA LEU A 71 -7.94 7.67 -22.86
C LEU A 71 -6.75 8.44 -22.30
N GLU A 72 -6.91 9.75 -22.24
CA GLU A 72 -5.97 10.65 -21.57
C GLU A 72 -6.29 10.71 -20.06
N ALA A 73 -5.31 11.17 -19.26
CA ALA A 73 -5.55 11.39 -17.85
C ALA A 73 -6.44 12.64 -17.65
N PRO A 74 -7.38 12.63 -16.69
CA PRO A 74 -8.15 13.81 -16.35
C PRO A 74 -7.23 14.90 -15.79
N ALA A 75 -7.56 16.17 -16.04
CA ALA A 75 -6.86 17.29 -15.43
C ALA A 75 -7.00 17.23 -13.90
N ASN A 76 -5.92 17.46 -13.15
CA ASN A 76 -5.88 17.29 -11.68
C ASN A 76 -6.24 15.85 -11.26
N GLY A 77 -5.80 14.88 -12.03
CA GLY A 77 -5.96 13.46 -11.75
C GLY A 77 -5.02 12.59 -12.55
N ARG A 78 -5.18 11.28 -12.35
CA ARG A 78 -4.28 10.23 -12.83
C ARG A 78 -5.09 9.11 -13.45
N LYS A 79 -4.56 8.53 -14.52
CA LYS A 79 -5.08 7.33 -15.18
C LYS A 79 -4.19 6.13 -14.82
N LEU A 80 -4.80 5.08 -14.27
CA LEU A 80 -4.17 3.81 -13.97
C LEU A 80 -4.56 2.77 -15.01
N GLY A 81 -3.56 2.24 -15.73
CA GLY A 81 -3.77 1.29 -16.81
C GLY A 81 -3.15 1.77 -18.13
N LYS A 82 -2.43 0.88 -18.81
CA LYS A 82 -1.71 1.17 -20.06
C LYS A 82 -2.28 0.44 -21.27
N SER A 83 -2.91 -0.72 -21.04
CA SER A 83 -3.51 -1.52 -22.11
C SER A 83 -4.85 -0.92 -22.52
N GLN A 84 -5.11 -0.97 -23.82
CA GLN A 84 -6.35 -0.50 -24.44
C GLN A 84 -7.04 -1.63 -25.20
N SER A 85 -6.56 -2.87 -25.06
CA SER A 85 -7.17 -4.02 -25.73
C SER A 85 -8.53 -4.33 -25.12
N VAL A 86 -9.40 -4.93 -25.92
CA VAL A 86 -10.72 -5.39 -25.47
C VAL A 86 -10.60 -6.24 -24.20
N GLY A 87 -11.47 -6.00 -23.23
CA GLY A 87 -11.50 -6.65 -21.93
C GLY A 87 -10.59 -6.02 -20.86
N HIS A 88 -9.72 -5.07 -21.22
CA HIS A 88 -8.92 -4.35 -20.22
C HIS A 88 -9.70 -3.22 -19.56
N GLU A 89 -9.44 -3.05 -18.26
CA GLU A 89 -9.98 -1.99 -17.42
C GLU A 89 -8.93 -0.92 -17.13
N VAL A 90 -9.37 0.33 -17.12
CA VAL A 90 -8.58 1.52 -16.76
C VAL A 90 -9.29 2.23 -15.62
N HIS A 91 -8.56 2.60 -14.57
CA HIS A 91 -9.08 3.34 -13.43
C HIS A 91 -8.62 4.79 -13.44
N PHE A 92 -9.40 5.65 -12.81
CA PHE A 92 -9.15 7.07 -12.70
C PHE A 92 -9.15 7.48 -11.24
N LEU A 93 -8.22 8.37 -10.90
CA LEU A 93 -8.07 8.93 -9.56
C LEU A 93 -7.90 10.43 -9.67
N CYS A 94 -8.54 11.19 -8.80
CA CYS A 94 -8.34 12.63 -8.72
C CYS A 94 -7.26 12.97 -7.68
N ASP A 95 -6.58 14.09 -7.90
CA ASP A 95 -5.63 14.62 -6.94
C ASP A 95 -6.36 15.16 -5.69
N PRO A 96 -5.68 15.27 -4.53
CA PRO A 96 -6.32 15.74 -3.30
C PRO A 96 -7.00 17.11 -3.47
N GLY A 97 -8.24 17.23 -2.97
CA GLY A 97 -9.07 18.43 -3.12
C GLY A 97 -9.91 18.50 -4.41
N TYR A 98 -9.89 17.43 -5.21
CA TYR A 98 -10.73 17.27 -6.40
C TYR A 98 -11.61 16.02 -6.26
N GLU A 99 -12.87 16.16 -6.64
CA GLU A 99 -13.84 15.06 -6.67
C GLU A 99 -13.92 14.45 -8.08
N LEU A 100 -14.02 13.12 -8.13
CA LEU A 100 -14.19 12.38 -9.38
C LEU A 100 -15.63 12.47 -9.86
N VAL A 101 -15.82 13.01 -11.06
CA VAL A 101 -17.11 13.08 -11.74
C VAL A 101 -17.07 12.16 -12.97
N GLY A 102 -18.07 11.29 -13.11
CA GLY A 102 -18.15 10.29 -14.17
C GLY A 102 -17.79 8.89 -13.67
N SER A 103 -17.22 8.06 -14.53
CA SER A 103 -16.89 6.68 -14.18
C SER A 103 -15.49 6.57 -13.57
N GLU A 104 -15.39 5.96 -12.38
CA GLU A 104 -14.11 5.66 -11.71
C GLU A 104 -13.25 4.67 -12.50
N SER A 105 -13.89 3.77 -13.23
CA SER A 105 -13.24 2.79 -14.08
C SER A 105 -13.99 2.61 -15.40
N ARG A 106 -13.24 2.25 -16.44
CA ARG A 106 -13.76 2.05 -17.79
C ARG A 106 -13.13 0.81 -18.39
N VAL A 107 -13.97 -0.05 -18.97
CA VAL A 107 -13.55 -1.30 -19.63
C VAL A 107 -13.65 -1.14 -21.14
N CYS A 108 -12.64 -1.58 -21.89
CA CYS A 108 -12.68 -1.60 -23.34
C CYS A 108 -13.59 -2.75 -23.81
N GLN A 109 -14.71 -2.42 -24.44
CA GLN A 109 -15.70 -3.40 -24.90
C GLN A 109 -15.32 -3.98 -26.26
N GLU A 110 -15.93 -5.11 -26.63
CA GLU A 110 -15.76 -5.73 -27.96
C GLU A 110 -16.18 -4.79 -29.12
N SER A 111 -17.04 -3.82 -28.84
CA SER A 111 -17.43 -2.74 -29.74
C SER A 111 -16.35 -1.68 -29.98
N LEU A 112 -15.13 -1.86 -29.42
CA LEU A 112 -14.02 -0.91 -29.48
C LEU A 112 -14.33 0.45 -28.84
N THR A 113 -15.28 0.46 -27.90
CA THR A 113 -15.67 1.64 -27.11
C THR A 113 -15.43 1.39 -25.63
N TRP A 114 -15.04 2.43 -24.91
CA TRP A 114 -14.93 2.37 -23.46
C TRP A 114 -16.31 2.40 -22.81
N SER A 115 -16.53 1.49 -21.87
CA SER A 115 -17.68 1.53 -20.96
C SER A 115 -17.67 2.79 -20.11
N GLY A 116 -18.84 3.15 -19.58
CA GLY A 116 -19.02 4.28 -18.68
C GLY A 116 -18.87 5.65 -19.34
N GLN A 117 -18.81 6.67 -18.50
CA GLN A 117 -18.79 8.08 -18.88
C GLN A 117 -17.38 8.66 -18.78
N GLN A 118 -17.14 9.77 -19.48
CA GLN A 118 -15.87 10.48 -19.42
C GLN A 118 -15.60 10.95 -17.99
N THR A 119 -14.44 10.60 -17.46
CA THR A 119 -14.03 10.97 -16.12
C THR A 119 -13.39 12.36 -16.13
N ALA A 120 -13.78 13.20 -15.18
CA ALA A 120 -13.22 14.52 -14.94
C ALA A 120 -13.05 14.75 -13.44
N CYS A 121 -12.00 15.47 -13.06
CA CYS A 121 -11.78 15.86 -11.67
C CYS A 121 -12.25 17.29 -11.47
N ARG A 122 -13.31 17.46 -10.68
CA ARG A 122 -13.87 18.77 -10.36
C ARG A 122 -13.28 19.24 -9.04
N GLY A 123 -12.59 20.37 -9.08
CA GLY A 123 -12.13 21.01 -7.85
C GLY A 123 -13.36 21.44 -7.05
N GLU A 124 -13.36 21.12 -5.76
CA GLU A 124 -14.28 21.76 -4.85
C GLU A 124 -13.89 23.23 -4.81
N ARG A 125 -14.58 24.10 -5.57
CA ARG A 125 -14.66 25.50 -5.15
C ARG A 125 -15.13 25.46 -3.70
N PRO A 126 -14.59 26.28 -2.78
CA PRO A 126 -15.08 26.34 -1.42
C PRO A 126 -16.47 26.98 -1.39
N SER A 127 -17.47 26.24 -1.86
CA SER A 127 -18.90 26.54 -1.71
C SER A 127 -19.54 25.56 -0.74
N SER A 128 -18.78 24.59 -0.21
CA SER A 128 -19.14 23.75 0.93
C SER A 128 -18.07 23.73 2.03
N LEU A 129 -17.32 24.83 2.22
CA LEU A 129 -16.69 25.09 3.52
C LEU A 129 -17.78 25.54 4.52
N SER A 130 -18.75 24.66 4.77
CA SER A 130 -19.68 24.76 5.89
C SER A 130 -19.45 23.56 6.78
N SER A 131 -18.77 23.84 7.90
CA SER A 131 -18.43 22.96 9.02
C SER A 131 -17.10 22.21 8.84
N CYS A 132 -15.95 22.74 9.25
CA CYS A 132 -15.69 23.44 10.51
C CYS A 132 -14.78 24.67 10.29
N LYS A 133 -15.28 25.87 10.58
CA LYS A 133 -14.41 27.00 10.92
C LYS A 133 -13.69 26.61 12.20
N GLY A 134 -12.37 26.45 12.14
CA GLY A 134 -11.54 26.40 13.33
C GLY A 134 -11.79 27.65 14.16
N HIS A 135 -12.27 27.47 15.39
CA HIS A 135 -12.09 28.50 16.41
C HIS A 135 -10.61 28.52 16.76
N PHE A 136 -9.87 29.49 16.23
CA PHE A 136 -8.64 29.92 16.86
C PHE A 136 -9.04 30.73 18.11
N VAL A 137 -9.14 30.06 19.26
CA VAL A 137 -9.25 30.77 20.54
C VAL A 137 -7.88 31.39 20.81
N SER A 138 -7.68 32.62 20.33
CA SER A 138 -6.57 33.45 20.76
C SER A 138 -6.87 33.99 22.16
N ALA A 139 -6.72 33.17 23.19
CA ALA A 139 -6.59 33.66 24.56
C ALA A 139 -5.10 33.83 24.85
N ARG A 140 -4.60 35.06 24.73
CA ARG A 140 -3.32 35.44 25.33
C ARG A 140 -3.53 35.78 26.81
N SER A 141 -2.77 35.06 27.64
CA SER A 141 -2.14 35.48 28.91
C SER A 141 -3.01 35.59 30.18
N PRO A 142 -2.43 35.45 31.41
CA PRO A 142 -0.99 35.41 31.73
C PRO A 142 -0.49 34.10 32.37
N VAL A 143 0.82 33.88 32.21
CA VAL A 143 1.65 33.06 33.10
C VAL A 143 1.60 33.68 34.50
N ASN A 144 1.14 32.92 35.49
CA ASN A 144 1.48 33.15 36.89
C ASN A 144 2.46 32.05 37.31
N ASP A 145 3.72 32.45 37.41
CA ASP A 145 4.79 31.76 38.13
C ASP A 145 4.48 31.85 39.63
N LEU A 146 4.44 30.70 40.32
CA LEU A 146 4.63 30.57 41.77
C LEU A 146 5.27 29.22 42.09
#